data_AF-A0A971UCN8-F1
#
_entry.id   AF-A0A971UCN8-F1
#
_cell.length_a   1.000
_cell.length_b   1.000
_cell.length_c   1.000
_cell.angle_alpha   90.00
_cell.angle_beta   90.00
_cell.angle_gamma   90.00
#
_symmetry.space_group_name_H-M   'P 1'
#
loop_
_entity.id
_entity.type
_entity.pdbx_description
1 polymer ?
#
loop_
_entity_poly.entity_id
_entity_poly.type
_entity_poly.pdbx_seq_one_letter_code
_entity_poly.pdbx_strand_id
1 'polypeptide(L)'
;MTQLQKPTPVRSYAPLVIPAALILIVLIAVYWQSMRMLTRVWQTPDYSHGYLVPAFAVLLLWIRRDMLVLDRTRSSWWGVPLIVLSAVFCLGAEVLGIKLIGAFSLLPCLAGIVLLIGGWPMIRWSWPAIVFLGFMIPLPVSLESAATQPLRRIGTMASTYILQTLGLRAVAEGNIITLSEYEIGVAEACSGLRMLMTSGALAFGLAFIIKRPVWERVVIVLSAVPIALATNVLRIVMTGLCYEFFNKEVAELVFHDVAGWLMMPMAVGLLWVEMVILSRLIIEPKQGPTLAGSLAAKSA
;
A
#
# COMPACT_ATOMS: atom_id res chain seq x y z
N MET A 1 -54.39 17.38 -29.78
CA MET A 1 -53.39 18.38 -29.35
C MET A 1 -52.29 17.64 -28.59
N THR A 2 -51.29 17.15 -29.30
CA THR A 2 -50.15 16.41 -28.74
C THR A 2 -49.11 17.45 -28.32
N GLN A 3 -48.96 17.67 -27.02
CA GLN A 3 -47.95 18.59 -26.47
C GLN A 3 -46.56 18.05 -26.81
N LEU A 4 -45.88 18.69 -27.76
CA LEU A 4 -44.47 18.46 -28.09
C LEU A 4 -43.62 18.83 -26.87
N GLN A 5 -43.14 17.81 -26.17
CA GLN A 5 -42.17 17.92 -25.09
C GLN A 5 -40.89 18.54 -25.64
N LYS A 6 -40.61 19.80 -25.27
CA LYS A 6 -39.39 20.51 -25.70
C LYS A 6 -38.16 19.70 -25.24
N PRO A 7 -37.17 19.45 -26.11
CA PRO A 7 -35.93 18.79 -25.71
C PRO A 7 -35.26 19.63 -24.62
N THR A 8 -34.91 19.00 -23.50
CA THR A 8 -34.09 19.62 -22.45
C THR A 8 -32.80 20.13 -23.07
N PRO A 9 -32.38 21.39 -22.83
CA PRO A 9 -31.18 21.93 -23.43
C PRO A 9 -29.97 21.10 -22.97
N VAL A 10 -29.25 20.51 -23.92
CA VAL A 10 -27.97 19.83 -23.67
C VAL A 10 -27.01 20.91 -23.15
N ARG A 11 -26.72 20.87 -21.85
CA ARG A 11 -25.85 21.85 -21.19
C ARG A 11 -24.45 21.71 -21.80
N SER A 12 -24.03 22.66 -22.63
CA SER A 12 -22.71 22.62 -23.26
C SER A 12 -21.64 22.74 -22.16
N TYR A 13 -20.88 21.67 -21.95
CA TYR A 13 -19.78 21.62 -20.97
C TYR A 13 -18.51 22.29 -21.48
N ALA A 14 -18.48 22.74 -22.75
CA ALA A 14 -17.35 23.39 -23.40
C ALA A 14 -16.67 24.52 -22.58
N PRO A 15 -17.38 25.46 -21.92
CA PRO A 15 -16.72 26.53 -21.16
C PRO A 15 -16.00 26.06 -19.89
N LEU A 16 -16.26 24.84 -19.40
CA LEU A 16 -15.59 24.27 -18.22
C LEU A 16 -14.36 23.42 -18.58
N VAL A 17 -14.22 23.00 -19.83
CA VAL A 17 -13.10 22.14 -20.28
C VAL A 17 -11.78 22.90 -20.29
N ILE A 18 -11.78 24.14 -20.79
CA ILE A 18 -10.58 24.98 -20.89
C ILE A 18 -9.96 25.27 -19.51
N PRO A 19 -10.70 25.80 -18.52
CA PRO A 19 -10.12 26.07 -17.20
C PRO A 19 -9.67 24.78 -16.49
N ALA A 20 -10.40 23.68 -16.64
CA ALA A 20 -9.98 22.39 -16.08
C ALA A 20 -8.66 21.89 -16.71
N ALA A 21 -8.51 22.03 -18.03
CA ALA A 21 -7.27 21.68 -18.73
C ALA A 21 -6.09 22.55 -18.28
N LEU A 22 -6.29 23.86 -18.11
CA LEU A 22 -5.26 24.77 -17.60
C LEU A 22 -4.83 24.40 -16.18
N ILE A 23 -5.78 24.12 -15.28
CA ILE A 23 -5.48 23.68 -13.91
C ILE A 23 -4.67 22.37 -13.95
N LEU A 24 -5.05 21.41 -14.79
CA LEU A 24 -4.33 20.16 -14.94
C LEU A 24 -2.89 20.39 -15.43
N ILE A 25 -2.68 21.26 -16.42
CA ILE A 25 -1.33 21.62 -16.92
C ILE A 25 -0.49 22.24 -15.80
N VAL A 26 -1.06 23.17 -15.02
CA VAL A 26 -0.37 23.81 -13.89
C VAL A 26 0.01 22.77 -12.84
N LEU A 27 -0.89 21.87 -12.47
CA LEU A 27 -0.61 20.81 -11.51
C LEU A 27 0.47 19.84 -12.02
N ILE A 28 0.44 19.47 -13.29
CA ILE A 28 1.48 18.65 -13.92
C ILE A 28 2.83 19.37 -13.81
N ALA A 29 2.89 20.67 -14.09
CA ALA A 29 4.11 21.45 -14.00
C ALA A 29 4.64 21.50 -12.55
N VAL A 30 3.78 21.78 -11.58
CA VAL A 30 4.12 21.85 -10.14
C VAL A 30 4.67 20.51 -9.63
N TYR A 31 4.04 19.39 -10.00
CA TYR A 31 4.43 18.07 -9.51
C TYR A 31 5.46 17.36 -10.41
N TRP A 32 5.89 17.99 -11.51
CA TRP A 32 6.80 17.38 -12.48
C TRP A 32 8.09 16.88 -11.84
N GLN A 33 8.70 17.69 -10.98
CA GLN A 33 9.95 17.30 -10.32
C GLN A 33 9.74 16.20 -9.29
N SER A 34 8.65 16.25 -8.52
CA SER A 34 8.29 15.18 -7.59
C SER A 34 8.05 13.85 -8.33
N MET A 35 7.37 13.87 -9.47
CA MET A 35 7.17 12.67 -10.28
C MET A 35 8.48 12.13 -10.85
N ARG A 36 9.37 13.01 -11.36
CA ARG A 36 10.72 12.60 -11.80
C ARG A 36 11.52 11.95 -10.68
N MET A 37 11.44 12.49 -9.47
CA MET A 37 12.08 11.90 -8.30
C MET A 37 11.50 10.52 -8.00
N LEU A 38 10.17 10.38 -7.92
CA LEU A 38 9.50 9.10 -7.67
C LEU A 38 9.85 8.06 -8.74
N THR A 39 9.85 8.43 -10.03
CA THR A 39 10.21 7.48 -11.10
C THR A 39 11.65 6.98 -10.99
N ARG A 40 12.59 7.80 -10.51
CA ARG A 40 13.97 7.37 -10.27
C ARG A 40 14.05 6.42 -9.08
N VAL A 41 13.27 6.69 -8.03
CA VAL A 41 13.18 5.81 -6.85
C VAL A 41 12.56 4.47 -7.23
N TRP A 42 11.52 4.45 -8.05
CA TRP A 42 10.86 3.20 -8.47
C TRP A 42 11.70 2.35 -9.43
N GLN A 43 12.76 2.90 -10.02
CA GLN A 43 13.75 2.11 -10.76
C GLN A 43 14.68 1.32 -9.82
N THR A 44 14.73 1.67 -8.53
CA THR A 44 15.49 0.88 -7.56
C THR A 44 14.74 -0.41 -7.22
N PRO A 45 15.45 -1.53 -7.02
CA PRO A 45 14.83 -2.79 -6.63
C PRO A 45 13.94 -2.66 -5.38
N ASP A 46 14.30 -1.79 -4.43
CA ASP A 46 13.62 -1.58 -3.15
C ASP A 46 12.25 -0.91 -3.23
N TYR A 47 12.01 -0.13 -4.28
CA TYR A 47 10.76 0.64 -4.44
C TYR A 47 10.07 0.38 -5.78
N SER A 48 10.45 -0.71 -6.48
CA SER A 48 9.86 -1.12 -7.75
C SER A 48 8.35 -1.32 -7.73
N HIS A 49 7.78 -1.66 -6.56
CA HIS A 49 6.32 -1.74 -6.35
C HIS A 49 5.59 -0.42 -6.57
N GLY A 50 6.29 0.72 -6.49
CA GLY A 50 5.72 2.06 -6.66
C GLY A 50 5.01 2.25 -8.00
N TYR A 51 5.43 1.55 -9.07
CA TYR A 51 4.74 1.57 -10.36
C TYR A 51 3.35 0.89 -10.32
N LEU A 52 3.18 -0.12 -9.46
CA LEU A 52 1.92 -0.86 -9.34
C LEU A 52 0.90 -0.13 -8.46
N VAL A 53 1.37 0.67 -7.50
CA VAL A 53 0.52 1.34 -6.51
C VAL A 53 -0.59 2.20 -7.16
N PRO A 54 -0.32 3.06 -8.16
CA PRO A 54 -1.37 3.81 -8.85
C PRO A 54 -2.44 2.93 -9.52
N ALA A 55 -2.03 1.82 -10.15
CA ALA A 55 -2.96 0.89 -10.79
C ALA A 55 -3.90 0.24 -9.76
N PHE A 56 -3.35 -0.17 -8.61
CA PHE A 56 -4.13 -0.71 -7.49
C PHE A 56 -5.03 0.35 -6.83
N ALA A 57 -4.60 1.61 -6.75
CA ALA A 57 -5.45 2.70 -6.26
C ALA A 57 -6.68 2.88 -7.16
N VAL A 58 -6.52 2.83 -8.47
CA VAL A 58 -7.63 2.88 -9.45
C VAL A 58 -8.53 1.66 -9.31
N LEU A 59 -7.96 0.46 -9.18
CA LEU A 59 -8.71 -0.77 -8.93
C LEU A 59 -9.54 -0.65 -7.63
N LEU A 60 -8.98 -0.05 -6.58
CA LEU A 60 -9.68 0.12 -5.31
C LEU A 60 -10.87 1.09 -5.43
N LEU A 61 -10.73 2.16 -6.21
CA LEU A 61 -11.85 3.04 -6.56
C LEU A 61 -12.93 2.27 -7.33
N TRP A 62 -12.52 1.45 -8.29
CA TRP A 62 -13.42 0.64 -9.12
C TRP A 62 -14.21 -0.39 -8.31
N ILE A 63 -13.55 -1.12 -7.41
CA ILE A 63 -14.20 -2.10 -6.52
C ILE A 63 -15.20 -1.41 -5.59
N ARG A 64 -14.93 -0.18 -5.17
CA ARG A 64 -15.77 0.58 -4.25
C ARG A 64 -16.82 1.44 -4.97
N ARG A 65 -16.95 1.38 -6.30
CA ARG A 65 -17.85 2.25 -7.07
C ARG A 65 -19.31 2.19 -6.59
N ASP A 66 -19.75 1.03 -6.10
CA ASP A 66 -21.13 0.84 -5.63
C ASP A 66 -21.43 1.60 -4.34
N MET A 67 -20.39 2.05 -3.60
CA MET A 67 -20.55 2.93 -2.44
C MET A 67 -20.79 4.40 -2.84
N LEU A 68 -20.49 4.77 -4.09
CA LEU A 68 -20.59 6.14 -4.56
C LEU A 68 -22.02 6.42 -5.04
N VAL A 69 -22.78 7.16 -4.24
CA VAL A 69 -24.10 7.67 -4.65
C VAL A 69 -23.92 9.05 -5.28
N LEU A 70 -23.88 9.10 -6.61
CA LEU A 70 -23.63 10.31 -7.41
C LEU A 70 -24.60 11.46 -7.04
N ASP A 71 -25.87 11.16 -6.75
CA ASP A 71 -26.88 12.17 -6.39
C ASP A 71 -26.57 12.93 -5.09
N ARG A 72 -25.75 12.33 -4.21
CA ARG A 72 -25.30 12.98 -2.96
C ARG A 72 -24.05 13.81 -3.15
N THR A 73 -23.36 13.69 -4.28
CA THR A 73 -22.13 14.43 -4.53
C THR A 73 -22.44 15.90 -4.82
N ARG A 74 -21.73 16.80 -4.15
CA ARG A 74 -21.83 18.25 -4.36
C ARG A 74 -20.43 18.84 -4.32
N SER A 75 -20.09 19.63 -5.34
CA SER A 75 -18.82 20.35 -5.38
C SER A 75 -18.62 21.16 -4.10
N SER A 76 -17.40 21.14 -3.56
CA SER A 76 -17.03 21.89 -2.36
C SER A 76 -15.84 22.80 -2.66
N TRP A 77 -16.03 24.10 -2.46
CA TRP A 77 -14.97 25.10 -2.65
C TRP A 77 -13.79 24.92 -1.70
N TRP A 78 -13.95 24.17 -0.60
CA TRP A 78 -12.85 23.78 0.29
C TRP A 78 -11.77 22.94 -0.40
N GLY A 79 -12.06 22.35 -1.57
CA GLY A 79 -11.03 21.72 -2.39
C GLY A 79 -9.98 22.71 -2.90
N VAL A 80 -10.36 23.95 -3.20
CA VAL A 80 -9.45 24.99 -3.71
C VAL A 80 -8.32 25.33 -2.74
N PRO A 81 -8.58 25.74 -1.48
CA PRO A 81 -7.49 26.03 -0.55
C PRO A 81 -6.62 24.80 -0.30
N LEU A 82 -7.18 23.60 -0.29
CA LEU A 82 -6.40 22.37 -0.11
C LEU A 82 -5.43 22.11 -1.29
N ILE A 83 -5.88 22.32 -2.53
CA ILE A 83 -5.03 22.23 -3.73
C ILE A 83 -3.94 23.31 -3.70
N VAL A 84 -4.32 24.56 -3.43
CA VAL A 84 -3.38 25.69 -3.42
C VAL A 84 -2.31 25.49 -2.35
N LEU A 85 -2.71 25.14 -1.13
CA LEU A 85 -1.76 24.85 -0.04
C LEU A 85 -0.83 23.71 -0.43
N SER A 86 -1.35 22.61 -1.01
CA SER A 86 -0.53 21.48 -1.44
C SER A 86 0.50 21.88 -2.52
N ALA A 87 0.09 22.71 -3.49
CA ALA A 87 0.99 23.24 -4.52
C ALA A 87 2.07 24.15 -3.93
N VAL A 88 1.71 25.04 -2.98
CA VAL A 88 2.67 25.90 -2.27
C VAL A 88 3.66 25.07 -1.46
N PHE A 89 3.19 24.02 -0.76
CA PHE A 89 4.07 23.09 -0.07
C PHE A 89 5.01 22.34 -1.02
N CYS A 90 4.52 21.94 -2.20
CA CYS A 90 5.33 21.29 -3.22
C CYS A 90 6.48 22.19 -3.71
N LEU A 91 6.15 23.43 -4.10
CA LEU A 91 7.12 24.40 -4.59
C LEU A 91 8.10 24.81 -3.48
N GLY A 92 7.61 25.05 -2.27
CA GLY A 92 8.45 25.35 -1.11
C GLY A 92 9.41 24.21 -0.77
N ALA A 93 8.95 22.96 -0.83
CA ALA A 93 9.78 21.78 -0.62
C ALA A 93 10.87 21.65 -1.68
N GLU A 94 10.58 22.04 -2.94
CA GLU A 94 11.58 22.07 -4.00
C GLU A 94 12.66 23.14 -3.76
N VAL A 95 12.26 24.35 -3.37
CA VAL A 95 13.18 25.45 -3.01
C VAL A 95 14.08 25.08 -1.83
N LEU A 96 13.52 24.39 -0.83
CA LEU A 96 14.27 23.93 0.36
C LEU A 96 15.09 22.64 0.11
N GLY A 97 14.97 22.03 -1.07
CA GLY A 97 15.64 20.76 -1.40
C GLY A 97 15.05 19.52 -0.71
N ILE A 98 13.93 19.64 0.00
CA ILE A 98 13.26 18.56 0.72
C ILE A 98 12.26 17.84 -0.19
N LYS A 99 12.78 17.18 -1.24
CA LYS A 99 11.99 16.56 -2.32
C LYS A 99 10.88 15.62 -1.83
N LEU A 100 11.09 14.98 -0.69
CA LEU A 100 10.15 14.03 -0.11
C LEU A 100 8.83 14.69 0.33
N ILE A 101 8.91 15.88 0.94
CA ILE A 101 7.72 16.64 1.35
C ILE A 101 6.90 17.03 0.12
N GLY A 102 7.58 17.41 -0.97
CA GLY A 102 6.94 17.69 -2.25
C GLY A 102 6.13 16.51 -2.76
N ALA A 103 6.70 15.30 -2.74
CA ALA A 103 5.96 14.09 -3.11
C ALA A 103 4.76 13.82 -2.19
N PHE A 104 4.92 13.93 -0.87
CA PHE A 104 3.81 13.73 0.08
C PHE A 104 2.66 14.74 -0.10
N SER A 105 2.96 15.96 -0.55
CA SER A 105 1.92 16.97 -0.83
C SER A 105 0.96 16.58 -1.96
N LEU A 106 1.31 15.58 -2.78
CA LEU A 106 0.43 15.08 -3.82
C LEU A 106 -0.86 14.47 -3.25
N LEU A 107 -0.80 13.78 -2.11
CA LEU A 107 -1.97 13.16 -1.48
C LEU A 107 -3.06 14.18 -1.13
N PRO A 108 -2.78 15.24 -0.34
CA PRO A 108 -3.77 16.27 -0.06
C PRO A 108 -4.19 17.04 -1.32
N CYS A 109 -3.32 17.19 -2.33
CA CYS A 109 -3.72 17.78 -3.60
C CYS A 109 -4.81 16.96 -4.31
N LEU A 110 -4.60 15.64 -4.43
CA LEU A 110 -5.60 14.72 -4.99
C LEU A 110 -6.89 14.70 -4.17
N ALA A 111 -6.79 14.74 -2.83
CA ALA A 111 -7.96 14.91 -1.98
C ALA A 111 -8.67 16.24 -2.23
N GLY A 112 -7.94 17.33 -2.44
CA GLY A 112 -8.50 18.64 -2.81
C GLY A 112 -9.26 18.59 -4.14
N ILE A 113 -8.71 17.92 -5.15
CA ILE A 113 -9.38 17.72 -6.45
C ILE A 113 -10.68 16.92 -6.27
N VAL A 114 -10.64 15.81 -5.54
CA VAL A 114 -11.83 14.99 -5.28
C VAL A 114 -12.89 15.78 -4.49
N LEU A 115 -12.47 16.54 -3.49
CA LEU A 115 -13.35 17.40 -2.68
C LEU A 115 -13.97 18.51 -3.53
N LEU A 116 -13.21 19.09 -4.46
CA LEU A 116 -13.70 20.10 -5.40
C LEU A 116 -14.75 19.54 -6.35
N ILE A 117 -14.58 18.31 -6.84
CA ILE A 117 -15.50 17.69 -7.80
C ILE A 117 -16.79 17.23 -7.12
N GLY A 118 -16.69 16.42 -6.06
CA GLY A 118 -17.85 15.70 -5.50
C GLY A 118 -18.05 15.88 -4.00
N GLY A 119 -17.23 16.71 -3.35
CA GLY A 119 -17.38 17.02 -1.93
C GLY A 119 -17.01 15.87 -1.00
N TRP A 120 -17.46 15.99 0.25
CA TRP A 120 -17.19 14.99 1.30
C TRP A 120 -17.68 13.57 0.99
N PRO A 121 -18.82 13.35 0.30
CA PRO A 121 -19.23 12.00 -0.10
C PRO A 121 -18.21 11.33 -1.02
N MET A 122 -17.64 12.06 -1.97
CA MET A 122 -16.64 11.54 -2.90
C MET A 122 -15.31 11.23 -2.19
N ILE A 123 -14.92 12.04 -1.18
CA ILE A 123 -13.79 11.75 -0.31
C ILE A 123 -14.00 10.47 0.51
N ARG A 124 -15.19 10.27 1.09
CA ARG A 124 -15.49 9.04 1.85
C ARG A 124 -15.41 7.78 0.99
N TRP A 125 -15.69 7.91 -0.30
CA TRP A 125 -15.52 6.83 -1.26
C TRP A 125 -14.03 6.61 -1.61
N SER A 126 -13.28 7.67 -1.92
CA SER A 126 -11.94 7.61 -2.49
C SER A 126 -10.78 7.58 -1.48
N TRP A 127 -11.00 7.94 -0.22
CA TRP A 127 -9.90 8.11 0.76
C TRP A 127 -8.98 6.89 0.88
N PRO A 128 -9.42 5.62 0.79
CA PRO A 128 -8.49 4.50 0.89
C PRO A 128 -7.57 4.43 -0.31
N ALA A 129 -8.04 4.79 -1.51
CA ALA A 129 -7.19 4.86 -2.69
C ALA A 129 -6.17 6.00 -2.56
N ILE A 130 -6.57 7.15 -2.02
CA ILE A 130 -5.66 8.27 -1.76
C ILE A 130 -4.60 7.88 -0.73
N VAL A 131 -4.99 7.26 0.38
CA VAL A 131 -4.04 6.76 1.40
C VAL A 131 -3.13 5.67 0.82
N PHE A 132 -3.67 4.79 -0.02
CA PHE A 132 -2.92 3.73 -0.67
C PHE A 132 -1.82 4.28 -1.61
N LEU A 133 -2.06 5.41 -2.27
CA LEU A 133 -1.00 6.10 -3.03
C LEU A 133 0.19 6.51 -2.15
N GLY A 134 0.04 6.62 -0.83
CA GLY A 134 1.17 6.84 0.08
C GLY A 134 2.25 5.75 -0.01
N PHE A 135 1.89 4.50 -0.35
CA PHE A 135 2.85 3.39 -0.49
C PHE A 135 3.80 3.53 -1.70
N MET A 136 3.50 4.43 -2.65
CA MET A 136 4.40 4.74 -3.77
C MET A 136 5.49 5.75 -3.37
N ILE A 137 5.32 6.45 -2.24
CA ILE A 137 6.25 7.48 -1.79
C ILE A 137 7.25 6.85 -0.84
N PRO A 138 8.58 7.03 -1.06
CA PRO A 138 9.58 6.47 -0.16
C PRO A 138 9.48 7.08 1.24
N LEU A 139 9.87 6.34 2.27
CA LEU A 139 9.89 6.89 3.63
C LEU A 139 11.09 7.84 3.81
N PRO A 140 11.02 8.79 4.77
CA PRO A 140 12.20 9.55 5.17
C PRO A 140 13.30 8.59 5.65
N VAL A 141 14.55 8.84 5.26
CA VAL A 141 15.71 7.98 5.58
C VAL A 141 15.80 7.67 7.09
N SER A 142 15.45 8.62 7.95
CA SER A 142 15.43 8.41 9.41
C SER A 142 14.39 7.39 9.85
N LEU A 143 13.17 7.43 9.29
CA LEU A 143 12.11 6.47 9.59
C LEU A 143 12.45 5.10 9.00
N GLU A 144 12.96 5.10 7.76
CA GLU A 144 13.43 3.89 7.10
C GLU A 144 14.50 3.18 7.93
N SER A 145 15.51 3.92 8.39
CA SER A 145 16.60 3.36 9.22
C SER A 145 16.09 2.88 10.58
N ALA A 146 15.20 3.65 11.22
CA ALA A 146 14.61 3.30 12.50
C ALA A 146 13.74 2.04 12.45
N ALA A 147 13.05 1.79 11.33
CA ALA A 147 12.25 0.58 11.12
C ALA A 147 13.10 -0.61 10.66
N THR A 148 14.07 -0.37 9.78
CA THR A 148 14.84 -1.44 9.13
C THR A 148 15.84 -2.10 10.08
N GLN A 149 16.51 -1.33 10.95
CA GLN A 149 17.52 -1.89 11.85
C GLN A 149 16.97 -2.94 12.84
N PRO A 150 15.86 -2.68 13.56
CA PRO A 150 15.25 -3.70 14.43
C PRO A 150 14.80 -4.93 13.67
N LEU A 151 14.16 -4.74 12.50
CA LEU A 151 13.68 -5.85 11.67
C LEU A 151 14.83 -6.73 11.18
N ARG A 152 15.96 -6.12 10.77
CA ARG A 152 17.17 -6.86 10.38
C ARG A 152 17.76 -7.64 11.55
N ARG A 153 17.85 -7.03 12.74
CA ARG A 153 18.39 -7.70 13.93
C ARG A 153 17.52 -8.89 14.33
N ILE A 154 16.20 -8.71 14.41
CA ILE A 154 15.26 -9.78 14.74
C ILE A 154 15.32 -10.88 13.67
N GLY A 155 15.33 -10.50 12.39
CA GLY A 155 15.43 -11.44 11.29
C GLY A 155 16.71 -12.28 11.34
N THR A 156 17.86 -11.64 11.63
CA THR A 156 19.16 -12.31 11.77
C THR A 156 19.11 -13.31 12.92
N MET A 157 18.74 -12.87 14.13
CA MET A 157 18.69 -13.72 15.32
C MET A 157 17.72 -14.91 15.13
N ALA A 158 16.53 -14.66 14.60
CA ALA A 158 15.54 -15.72 14.37
C ALA A 158 16.02 -16.73 13.32
N SER A 159 16.61 -16.24 12.21
CA SER A 159 17.11 -17.12 11.16
C SER A 159 18.30 -17.96 11.64
N THR A 160 19.26 -17.36 12.35
CA THR A 160 20.39 -18.08 12.93
C THR A 160 19.92 -19.15 13.91
N TYR A 161 18.97 -18.81 14.79
CA TYR A 161 18.40 -19.79 15.72
C TYR A 161 17.78 -20.97 14.97
N ILE A 162 16.97 -20.72 13.93
CA ILE A 162 16.35 -21.78 13.14
C ILE A 162 17.42 -22.64 12.44
N LEU A 163 18.41 -22.02 11.79
CA LEU A 163 19.50 -22.75 11.13
C LEU A 163 20.28 -23.64 12.12
N GLN A 164 20.58 -23.13 13.31
CA GLN A 164 21.21 -23.91 14.38
C GLN A 164 20.33 -25.08 14.84
N THR A 165 19.02 -24.87 15.00
CA THR A 165 18.09 -25.96 15.36
C THR A 165 17.96 -27.03 14.27
N LEU A 166 18.23 -26.67 13.01
CA LEU A 166 18.30 -27.60 11.89
C LEU A 166 19.66 -28.31 11.77
N GLY A 167 20.59 -28.07 12.69
CA GLY A 167 21.89 -28.74 12.76
C GLY A 167 23.01 -28.03 11.99
N LEU A 168 22.77 -26.83 11.46
CA LEU A 168 23.78 -26.06 10.73
C LEU A 168 24.67 -25.26 11.68
N ARG A 169 25.96 -25.16 11.33
CA ARG A 169 26.91 -24.28 12.01
C ARG A 169 26.73 -22.84 11.56
N ALA A 170 25.71 -22.18 12.09
CA ALA A 170 25.42 -20.78 11.81
C ALA A 170 25.81 -19.87 12.98
N VAL A 171 26.58 -18.81 12.72
CA VAL A 171 26.95 -17.77 13.69
C VAL A 171 26.52 -16.40 13.17
N ALA A 172 25.92 -15.58 14.03
CA ALA A 172 25.50 -14.23 13.65
C ALA A 172 26.49 -13.18 14.16
N GLU A 173 27.04 -12.40 13.23
CA GLU A 173 27.85 -11.21 13.53
C GLU A 173 27.17 -9.97 12.94
N GLY A 174 26.54 -9.17 13.81
CA GLY A 174 25.71 -8.05 13.38
C GLY A 174 24.47 -8.50 12.59
N ASN A 175 24.45 -8.23 11.28
CA ASN A 175 23.40 -8.66 10.36
C ASN A 175 23.94 -9.64 9.29
N ILE A 176 25.07 -10.29 9.55
CA ILE A 176 25.66 -11.30 8.68
C ILE A 176 25.57 -12.64 9.41
N ILE A 177 25.13 -13.68 8.70
CA ILE A 177 25.10 -15.05 9.21
C ILE A 177 26.19 -15.84 8.49
N THR A 178 27.22 -16.23 9.22
CA THR A 178 28.32 -17.05 8.71
C THR A 178 27.99 -18.52 8.92
N LEU A 179 27.97 -19.26 7.81
CA LEU A 179 27.90 -20.71 7.70
C LEU A 179 29.32 -21.27 7.51
N SER A 180 29.46 -22.59 7.37
CA SER A 180 30.77 -23.27 7.29
C SER A 180 31.69 -22.66 6.22
N GLU A 181 31.18 -22.42 5.02
CA GLU A 181 31.96 -21.94 3.85
C GLU A 181 31.38 -20.66 3.23
N TYR A 182 30.33 -20.09 3.81
CA TYR A 182 29.53 -19.02 3.19
C TYR A 182 29.04 -17.98 4.19
N GLU A 183 28.85 -16.75 3.74
CA GLU A 183 28.26 -15.68 4.51
C GLU A 183 26.95 -15.23 3.87
N ILE A 184 25.88 -15.17 4.67
CA ILE A 184 24.57 -14.67 4.25
C ILE A 184 24.36 -13.31 4.89
N GLY A 185 24.58 -12.26 4.12
CA GLY A 185 24.31 -10.88 4.54
C GLY A 185 22.80 -10.59 4.55
N VAL A 186 22.20 -10.48 5.74
CA VAL A 186 20.79 -10.06 5.87
C VAL A 186 20.58 -8.63 5.37
N ALA A 187 21.63 -7.79 5.41
CA ALA A 187 21.62 -6.40 4.97
C ALA A 187 21.53 -6.22 3.44
N GLU A 188 22.20 -7.08 2.67
CA GLU A 188 22.23 -7.04 1.20
C GLU A 188 21.11 -7.87 0.59
N ALA A 189 20.70 -8.95 1.27
CA ALA A 189 19.84 -9.94 0.67
C ALA A 189 18.36 -9.54 0.62
N CYS A 190 17.88 -8.60 1.45
CA CYS A 190 16.54 -8.00 1.37
C CYS A 190 16.55 -6.71 2.20
N SER A 191 16.20 -5.55 1.62
CA SER A 191 15.84 -4.43 2.49
C SER A 191 14.56 -4.86 3.23
N GLY A 192 14.65 -5.05 4.55
CA GLY A 192 13.48 -5.39 5.37
C GLY A 192 12.32 -4.41 5.14
N LEU A 193 12.64 -3.20 4.68
CA LEU A 193 11.69 -2.21 4.21
C LEU A 193 10.94 -2.58 2.94
N ARG A 194 11.60 -3.08 1.87
CA ARG A 194 10.91 -3.47 0.63
C ARG A 194 9.79 -4.45 0.94
N MET A 195 10.09 -5.48 1.70
CA MET A 195 9.11 -6.49 2.12
C MET A 195 8.02 -5.93 3.02
N LEU A 196 8.37 -5.03 3.94
CA LEU A 196 7.39 -4.38 4.79
C LEU A 196 6.43 -3.49 3.98
N MET A 197 6.96 -2.73 3.01
CA MET A 197 6.16 -1.85 2.15
C MET A 197 5.28 -2.65 1.20
N THR A 198 5.79 -3.73 0.59
CA THR A 198 4.99 -4.59 -0.29
C THR A 198 3.92 -5.37 0.48
N SER A 199 4.28 -5.98 1.61
CA SER A 199 3.33 -6.69 2.47
C SER A 199 2.30 -5.73 3.09
N GLY A 200 2.74 -4.54 3.48
CA GLY A 200 1.87 -3.47 4.00
C GLY A 200 0.90 -2.96 2.96
N ALA A 201 1.36 -2.73 1.72
CA ALA A 201 0.48 -2.35 0.61
C ALA A 201 -0.53 -3.48 0.33
N LEU A 202 -0.08 -4.73 0.25
CA LEU A 202 -0.95 -5.87 0.02
C LEU A 202 -2.01 -6.02 1.13
N ALA A 203 -1.60 -5.98 2.40
CA ALA A 203 -2.47 -6.06 3.55
C ALA A 203 -3.49 -4.91 3.58
N PHE A 204 -3.06 -3.68 3.30
CA PHE A 204 -3.94 -2.52 3.20
C PHE A 204 -4.96 -2.68 2.07
N GLY A 205 -4.50 -3.06 0.88
CA GLY A 205 -5.38 -3.30 -0.27
C GLY A 205 -6.43 -4.37 0.04
N LEU A 206 -6.01 -5.50 0.59
CA LEU A 206 -6.90 -6.59 1.01
C LEU A 206 -7.89 -6.13 2.08
N ALA A 207 -7.45 -5.42 3.11
CA ALA A 207 -8.31 -4.93 4.18
C ALA A 207 -9.49 -4.09 3.66
N PHE A 208 -9.32 -3.37 2.55
CA PHE A 208 -10.40 -2.59 1.92
C PHE A 208 -11.19 -3.32 0.84
N ILE A 209 -10.70 -4.45 0.33
CA ILE A 209 -11.43 -5.32 -0.60
C ILE A 209 -12.35 -6.27 0.17
N ILE A 210 -11.91 -6.76 1.33
CA ILE A 210 -12.64 -7.78 2.10
C ILE A 210 -13.75 -7.14 2.93
N LYS A 211 -14.93 -7.77 2.95
CA LYS A 211 -16.07 -7.41 3.80
C LYS A 211 -15.89 -7.97 5.23
N ARG A 212 -15.04 -7.32 6.03
CA ARG A 212 -14.82 -7.62 7.45
C ARG A 212 -15.06 -6.38 8.34
N PRO A 213 -15.32 -6.56 9.65
CA PRO A 213 -15.39 -5.46 10.58
C PRO A 213 -14.07 -4.67 10.63
N VAL A 214 -14.15 -3.39 11.02
CA VAL A 214 -13.00 -2.48 10.99
C VAL A 214 -11.84 -2.97 11.83
N TRP A 215 -12.11 -3.61 12.97
CA TRP A 215 -11.06 -4.11 13.86
C TRP A 215 -10.27 -5.26 13.20
N GLU A 216 -10.90 -6.19 12.46
CA GLU A 216 -10.19 -7.24 11.70
C GLU A 216 -9.32 -6.65 10.60
N ARG A 217 -9.83 -5.62 9.92
CA ARG A 217 -9.06 -4.89 8.90
C ARG A 217 -7.81 -4.25 9.49
N VAL A 218 -7.93 -3.69 10.70
CA VAL A 218 -6.79 -3.12 11.43
C VAL A 218 -5.80 -4.23 11.81
N VAL A 219 -6.27 -5.37 12.30
CA VAL A 219 -5.40 -6.53 12.60
C VAL A 219 -4.64 -6.98 11.36
N ILE A 220 -5.30 -7.15 10.21
CA ILE A 220 -4.67 -7.53 8.93
C ILE A 220 -3.61 -6.50 8.50
N VAL A 221 -3.87 -5.20 8.67
CA VAL A 221 -2.87 -4.18 8.32
C VAL A 221 -1.67 -4.22 9.26
N LEU A 222 -1.91 -4.42 10.56
CA LEU A 222 -0.84 -4.51 11.57
C LEU A 222 -0.03 -5.80 11.45
N SER A 223 -0.66 -6.90 11.01
CA SER A 223 0.00 -8.18 10.78
C SER A 223 0.95 -8.18 9.59
N ALA A 224 0.88 -7.16 8.72
CA ALA A 224 1.85 -6.98 7.65
C ALA A 224 3.30 -6.93 8.16
N VAL A 225 3.53 -6.38 9.35
CA VAL A 225 4.86 -6.34 9.99
C VAL A 225 5.38 -7.74 10.36
N PRO A 226 4.68 -8.53 11.20
CA PRO A 226 5.13 -9.88 11.52
C PRO A 226 5.14 -10.82 10.32
N ILE A 227 4.22 -10.65 9.36
CA ILE A 227 4.23 -11.44 8.11
C ILE A 227 5.45 -11.11 7.27
N ALA A 228 5.79 -9.83 7.10
CA ALA A 228 7.02 -9.45 6.40
C ALA A 228 8.26 -10.02 7.10
N LEU A 229 8.33 -9.94 8.43
CA LEU A 229 9.43 -10.52 9.20
C LEU A 229 9.52 -12.05 9.02
N ALA A 230 8.41 -12.77 9.18
CA ALA A 230 8.36 -14.23 9.03
C ALA A 230 8.75 -14.67 7.62
N THR A 231 8.25 -13.97 6.60
CA THR A 231 8.61 -14.20 5.20
C THR A 231 10.12 -14.01 5.00
N ASN A 232 10.72 -12.98 5.62
CA ASN A 232 12.15 -12.71 5.46
C ASN A 232 13.00 -13.77 6.16
N VAL A 233 12.60 -14.19 7.37
CA VAL A 233 13.26 -15.26 8.12
C VAL A 233 13.22 -16.57 7.33
N LEU A 234 12.04 -16.95 6.83
CA LEU A 234 11.90 -18.18 6.05
C LEU A 234 12.78 -18.16 4.79
N ARG A 235 12.86 -17.01 4.11
CA ARG A 235 13.78 -16.84 2.98
C ARG A 235 15.23 -17.06 3.38
N ILE A 236 15.71 -16.42 4.44
CA ILE A 236 17.11 -16.54 4.91
C ILE A 236 17.41 -17.99 5.29
N VAL A 237 16.49 -18.67 5.98
CA VAL A 237 16.64 -20.07 6.36
C VAL A 237 16.70 -20.97 5.13
N MET A 238 15.76 -20.84 4.19
CA MET A 238 15.75 -21.61 2.95
C MET A 238 17.03 -21.41 2.14
N THR A 239 17.55 -20.19 2.15
CA THR A 239 18.83 -19.87 1.52
C THR A 239 19.99 -20.59 2.16
N GLY A 240 20.11 -20.53 3.50
CA GLY A 240 21.16 -21.25 4.22
C GLY A 240 21.11 -22.75 3.99
N LEU A 241 19.91 -23.33 3.95
CA LEU A 241 19.71 -24.73 3.59
C LEU A 241 20.15 -25.00 2.15
N CYS A 242 19.82 -24.13 1.19
CA CYS A 242 20.25 -24.29 -0.19
C CYS A 242 21.78 -24.29 -0.34
N TYR A 243 22.49 -23.40 0.36
CA TYR A 243 23.96 -23.34 0.32
C TYR A 243 24.64 -24.56 0.95
N GLU A 244 24.05 -25.15 1.99
CA GLU A 244 24.64 -26.34 2.64
C GLU A 244 24.36 -27.64 1.86
N PHE A 245 23.15 -27.79 1.31
CA PHE A 245 22.70 -29.05 0.71
C PHE A 245 22.86 -29.13 -0.81
N PHE A 246 23.03 -28.00 -1.52
CA PHE A 246 23.17 -27.97 -2.97
C PHE A 246 24.53 -27.40 -3.40
N ASN A 247 24.99 -27.82 -4.59
CA ASN A 247 26.20 -27.28 -5.20
C ASN A 247 26.07 -25.76 -5.42
N LYS A 248 27.19 -25.05 -5.29
CA LYS A 248 27.29 -23.59 -5.36
C LYS A 248 26.57 -22.96 -6.56
N GLU A 249 26.68 -23.56 -7.74
CA GLU A 249 26.04 -23.09 -8.98
C GLU A 249 24.49 -23.17 -8.92
N VAL A 250 23.95 -24.20 -8.26
CA VAL A 250 22.50 -24.37 -8.06
C VAL A 250 22.01 -23.42 -6.97
N ALA A 251 22.79 -23.23 -5.91
CA ALA A 251 22.47 -22.30 -4.84
C ALA A 251 22.42 -20.85 -5.35
N GLU A 252 23.38 -20.42 -6.16
CA GLU A 252 23.40 -19.07 -6.77
C GLU A 252 22.21 -18.85 -7.72
N LEU A 253 21.88 -19.84 -8.58
CA LEU A 253 20.74 -19.75 -9.50
C LEU A 253 19.40 -19.68 -8.76
N VAL A 254 19.21 -20.51 -7.72
CA VAL A 254 17.99 -20.50 -6.89
C VAL A 254 17.90 -19.21 -6.07
N PHE A 255 19.03 -18.69 -5.60
CA PHE A 255 19.04 -17.52 -4.75
C PHE A 255 18.81 -16.21 -5.51
N HIS A 256 19.34 -16.07 -6.72
CA HIS A 256 19.18 -14.83 -7.50
C HIS A 256 17.82 -14.76 -8.23
N ASP A 257 17.30 -15.87 -8.76
CA ASP A 257 16.08 -15.84 -9.59
C ASP A 257 14.81 -16.33 -8.86
N VAL A 258 14.92 -17.40 -8.05
CA VAL A 258 13.74 -18.04 -7.44
C VAL A 258 13.38 -17.43 -6.10
N ALA A 259 14.37 -17.11 -5.27
CA ALA A 259 14.12 -16.59 -3.93
C ALA A 259 13.30 -15.29 -3.96
N GLY A 260 13.59 -14.38 -4.88
CA GLY A 260 12.84 -13.13 -5.05
C GLY A 260 11.40 -13.34 -5.50
N TRP A 261 11.16 -14.28 -6.42
CA TRP A 261 9.81 -14.59 -6.92
C TRP A 261 8.96 -15.30 -5.85
N LEU A 262 9.57 -16.17 -5.04
CA LEU A 262 8.89 -16.94 -4.00
C LEU A 262 8.39 -16.07 -2.82
N MET A 263 8.97 -14.89 -2.62
CA MET A 263 8.59 -13.97 -1.53
C MET A 263 7.12 -13.54 -1.60
N MET A 264 6.66 -13.17 -2.79
CA MET A 264 5.29 -12.65 -2.97
C MET A 264 4.22 -13.72 -2.70
N PRO A 265 4.30 -14.93 -3.29
CA PRO A 265 3.42 -16.04 -2.94
C PRO A 265 3.43 -16.38 -1.44
N MET A 266 4.60 -16.34 -0.80
CA MET A 266 4.73 -16.64 0.63
C MET A 266 4.04 -15.60 1.51
N ALA A 267 4.21 -14.30 1.22
CA ALA A 267 3.51 -13.24 1.93
C ALA A 267 1.98 -13.34 1.74
N VAL A 268 1.52 -13.60 0.52
CA VAL A 268 0.09 -13.84 0.21
C VAL A 268 -0.44 -15.06 0.97
N GLY A 269 0.34 -16.15 1.01
CA GLY A 269 -0.01 -17.39 1.71
C GLY A 269 -0.17 -17.17 3.22
N LEU A 270 0.76 -16.45 3.85
CA LEU A 270 0.67 -16.12 5.28
C LEU A 270 -0.52 -15.22 5.61
N LEU A 271 -0.80 -14.21 4.77
CA LEU A 271 -2.02 -13.40 4.90
C LEU A 271 -3.29 -14.25 4.76
N TRP A 272 -3.31 -15.19 3.81
CA TRP A 272 -4.43 -16.10 3.65
C TRP A 272 -4.62 -17.01 4.87
N VAL A 273 -3.54 -17.57 5.42
CA VAL A 273 -3.57 -18.37 6.65
C VAL A 273 -4.11 -17.53 7.82
N GLU A 274 -3.64 -16.30 7.99
CA GLU A 274 -4.16 -15.40 9.02
C GLU A 274 -5.67 -15.17 8.85
N MET A 275 -6.14 -14.92 7.64
CA MET A 275 -7.57 -14.75 7.36
C MET A 275 -8.38 -16.01 7.69
N VAL A 276 -7.84 -17.20 7.40
CA VAL A 276 -8.47 -18.47 7.77
C VAL A 276 -8.54 -18.61 9.29
N ILE A 277 -7.45 -18.31 9.99
CA ILE A 277 -7.38 -18.33 11.46
C ILE A 277 -8.42 -17.39 12.05
N LEU A 278 -8.46 -16.12 11.63
CA LEU A 278 -9.45 -15.14 12.09
C LEU A 278 -10.89 -15.62 11.85
N SER A 279 -11.16 -16.25 10.69
CA SER A 279 -12.48 -16.79 10.37
C SER A 279 -12.90 -18.00 11.22
N ARG A 280 -11.94 -18.75 11.76
CA ARG A 280 -12.18 -19.95 12.59
C ARG A 280 -12.30 -19.61 14.07
N LEU A 281 -11.55 -18.60 14.54
CA LEU A 281 -11.57 -18.16 15.93
C LEU A 281 -12.81 -17.34 16.28
N ILE A 282 -13.43 -16.70 15.28
CA ILE A 282 -14.47 -15.70 15.54
C ILE A 282 -15.74 -16.05 14.75
N ILE A 283 -16.75 -16.45 15.51
CA ILE A 283 -18.11 -16.60 15.01
C ILE A 283 -18.68 -15.19 14.96
N GLU A 284 -18.80 -14.61 13.76
CA GLU A 284 -19.57 -13.39 13.58
C GLU A 284 -20.99 -13.67 14.11
N PRO A 285 -21.50 -12.91 15.11
CA PRO A 285 -22.90 -13.01 15.45
C PRO A 285 -23.67 -12.64 14.18
N LYS A 286 -24.37 -13.62 13.60
CA LYS A 286 -25.37 -13.35 12.56
C LYS A 286 -26.14 -12.13 13.04
N GLN A 287 -26.18 -11.07 12.24
CA GLN A 287 -27.07 -9.94 12.50
C GLN A 287 -28.48 -10.51 12.60
N GLY A 288 -28.90 -10.86 13.81
CA GLY A 288 -30.28 -11.20 14.11
C GLY A 288 -31.14 -10.00 13.74
N PRO A 289 -32.41 -10.20 13.36
CA PRO A 289 -33.29 -9.10 13.00
C PRO A 289 -33.18 -8.04 14.08
N THR A 290 -32.72 -6.84 13.69
CA THR A 290 -32.69 -5.69 14.59
C THR A 290 -34.05 -5.59 15.25
N LEU A 291 -34.11 -5.32 16.55
CA LEU A 291 -35.38 -5.16 17.28
C LEU A 291 -36.36 -4.23 16.57
N ALA A 292 -35.85 -3.28 15.77
CA ALA A 292 -36.63 -2.46 14.84
C ALA A 292 -37.45 -3.24 13.78
N GLY A 293 -36.89 -4.30 13.18
CA GLY A 293 -37.60 -5.18 12.25
C GLY A 293 -38.60 -6.12 12.93
N SER A 294 -38.30 -6.55 14.17
CA SER A 294 -39.21 -7.36 15.00
C SER A 294 -40.44 -6.56 15.45
N LEU A 295 -40.26 -5.29 15.81
CA LEU A 295 -41.35 -4.39 16.18
C LEU A 295 -42.22 -4.02 14.97
N ALA A 296 -41.62 -3.78 13.80
CA ALA A 296 -42.36 -3.53 12.56
C ALA A 296 -43.18 -4.74 12.09
N ALA A 297 -42.67 -5.96 12.30
CA ALA A 297 -43.37 -7.20 11.96
C ALA A 297 -44.47 -7.59 12.96
N LYS A 298 -44.45 -7.04 14.18
CA LYS A 298 -45.53 -7.22 15.19
C LYS A 298 -46.64 -6.16 15.09
N SER A 299 -46.44 -5.11 14.31
CA SER A 299 -47.40 -4.02 14.09
C SER A 299 -48.14 -4.11 12.75
N ALA A 300 -47.93 -5.17 11.97
CA ALA A 300 -48.64 -5.51 10.75
C ALA A 300 -49.51 -6.76 10.99
#